data_AF-A0A8D8HLY6-F1
#
_entry.id   AF-A0A8D8HLY6-F1
#
_cell.length_a   1.000
_cell.length_b   1.000
_cell.length_c   1.000
_cell.angle_alpha   90.00
_cell.angle_beta   90.00
_cell.angle_gamma   90.00
#
_symmetry.space_group_name_H-M   'P 1'
#
loop_
_entity.id
_entity.type
_entity.pdbx_description
1 polymer ?
#
loop_
_entity_poly.entity_id
_entity_poly.type
_entity_poly.pdbx_seq_one_letter_code
_entity_poly.pdbx_strand_id
1 'polypeptide(L)'
;MSSPRKLTILYGSQSGTAQDLAEQIWRDSKLYHLRGSVAAMDEYDIGQLIEERFVVLVCSTYGQGEEPDNMKRFWRFLLRKSLPVDSLRGMWFGVLGLGDSRYPKFNYVAKRLHKRLIQLGGQAMLPVGLCDEQHDLGYGAVFMPWINDFWKRLEELSPIPDGLKKLDESPREYRWTVRRSEEPVEEQEEVNMYAEVKVDNVFVSEVEENRRTTPEDHFQDVRL
;
A
#
# COMPACT_ATOMS: atom_id res chain seq x y z
N MET A 1 2.34 25.77 -15.86
CA MET A 1 2.38 25.05 -14.56
C MET A 1 2.33 23.57 -14.86
N SER A 2 3.35 22.78 -14.48
CA SER A 2 3.32 21.33 -14.67
C SER A 2 2.20 20.74 -13.82
N SER A 3 1.37 19.87 -14.40
CA SER A 3 0.37 19.12 -13.63
C SER A 3 1.05 18.39 -12.45
N PRO A 4 0.40 18.33 -11.27
CA PRO A 4 0.98 17.67 -10.10
C PRO A 4 1.26 16.19 -10.40
N ARG A 5 2.44 15.70 -10.01
CA ARG A 5 2.81 14.28 -10.18
C ARG A 5 1.93 13.44 -9.27
N LYS A 6 1.21 12.48 -9.84
CA LYS A 6 0.25 11.62 -9.12
C LYS A 6 0.61 10.15 -9.28
N LEU A 7 0.48 9.40 -8.18
CA LEU A 7 0.60 7.95 -8.13
C LEU A 7 -0.62 7.39 -7.40
N THR A 8 -1.48 6.66 -8.10
CA THR A 8 -2.64 5.99 -7.51
C THR A 8 -2.28 4.57 -7.13
N ILE A 9 -2.63 4.16 -5.92
CA ILE A 9 -2.31 2.82 -5.40
C ILE A 9 -3.61 2.11 -5.06
N LEU A 10 -3.85 0.97 -5.69
CA LEU A 10 -5.07 0.18 -5.51
C LEU A 10 -4.71 -1.18 -4.92
N TYR A 11 -5.50 -1.65 -3.96
CA TYR A 11 -5.26 -2.96 -3.35
C TYR A 11 -6.47 -3.90 -3.34
N GLY A 12 -6.19 -5.20 -3.47
CA GLY A 12 -7.09 -6.30 -3.17
C GLY A 12 -6.49 -7.14 -2.04
N SER A 13 -7.18 -7.24 -0.91
CA SER A 13 -6.65 -7.85 0.32
C SER A 13 -7.74 -8.63 1.04
N GLN A 14 -7.43 -9.87 1.47
CA GLN A 14 -8.34 -10.68 2.29
C GLN A 14 -8.03 -10.54 3.79
N SER A 15 -6.76 -10.54 4.17
CA SER A 15 -6.27 -10.57 5.56
C SER A 15 -5.55 -9.31 6.01
N GLY A 16 -5.46 -8.27 5.17
CA GLY A 16 -4.81 -7.00 5.48
C GLY A 16 -3.40 -6.83 4.89
N THR A 17 -2.65 -7.90 4.63
CA THR A 17 -1.24 -7.79 4.19
C THR A 17 -1.04 -6.97 2.91
N ALA A 18 -1.92 -7.13 1.91
CA ALA A 18 -1.83 -6.34 0.67
C ALA A 18 -2.20 -4.87 0.89
N GLN A 19 -3.08 -4.59 1.86
CA GLN A 19 -3.43 -3.22 2.25
C GLN A 19 -2.24 -2.55 2.94
N ASP A 20 -1.62 -3.20 3.93
CA ASP A 20 -0.48 -2.65 4.66
C ASP A 20 0.67 -2.30 3.70
N LEU A 21 0.94 -3.20 2.75
CA LEU A 21 1.96 -2.99 1.72
C LEU A 21 1.61 -1.83 0.79
N ALA A 22 0.35 -1.71 0.37
CA ALA A 22 -0.12 -0.61 -0.46
C ALA A 22 -0.02 0.74 0.28
N GLU A 23 -0.40 0.77 1.57
CA GLU A 23 -0.25 1.96 2.42
C GLU A 23 1.22 2.33 2.62
N GLN A 24 2.12 1.36 2.75
CA GLN A 24 3.56 1.59 2.80
C GLN A 24 4.05 2.28 1.52
N ILE A 25 3.73 1.72 0.34
CA ILE A 25 4.10 2.32 -0.95
C ILE A 25 3.55 3.74 -1.07
N TRP A 26 2.34 3.99 -0.56
CA TRP A 26 1.72 5.31 -0.56
C TRP A 26 2.45 6.32 0.32
N ARG A 27 2.88 5.91 1.53
CA ARG A 27 3.72 6.74 2.40
C ARG A 27 5.05 7.04 1.72
N ASP A 28 5.70 6.04 1.14
CA ASP A 28 7.00 6.20 0.48
C ASP A 28 6.90 7.07 -0.78
N SER A 29 5.74 7.10 -1.46
CA SER A 29 5.51 7.99 -2.62
C SER A 29 5.68 9.48 -2.28
N LYS A 30 5.47 9.86 -1.00
CA LYS A 30 5.62 11.24 -0.55
C LYS A 30 7.07 11.71 -0.61
N LEU A 31 8.03 10.80 -0.46
CA LEU A 31 9.46 11.07 -0.62
C LEU A 31 9.77 11.64 -2.02
N TYR A 32 8.98 11.25 -3.01
CA TYR A 32 9.13 11.63 -4.41
C TYR A 32 8.18 12.76 -4.83
N HIS A 33 7.56 13.48 -3.88
CA HIS A 33 6.60 14.56 -4.15
C HIS A 33 5.36 14.12 -4.97
N LEU A 34 4.95 12.86 -4.84
CA LEU A 34 3.77 12.33 -5.51
C LEU A 34 2.50 12.59 -4.69
N ARG A 35 1.52 13.22 -5.33
CA ARG A 35 0.19 13.45 -4.76
C ARG A 35 -0.76 12.37 -5.27
N GLY A 36 -1.23 11.48 -4.40
CA GLY A 36 -2.10 10.39 -4.81
C GLY A 36 -2.78 9.73 -3.62
N SER A 37 -3.64 8.76 -3.93
CA SER A 37 -4.46 8.03 -2.97
C SER A 37 -4.08 6.56 -2.90
N VAL A 38 -4.43 5.94 -1.78
CA VAL A 38 -4.47 4.49 -1.61
C VAL A 38 -5.92 4.10 -1.32
N ALA A 39 -6.44 3.07 -2.00
CA ALA A 39 -7.81 2.61 -1.82
C ALA A 39 -7.97 1.13 -2.16
N ALA A 40 -8.97 0.48 -1.57
CA ALA A 40 -9.39 -0.85 -2.01
C ALA A 40 -9.91 -0.76 -3.46
N MET A 41 -9.65 -1.79 -4.26
CA MET A 41 -10.01 -1.81 -5.68
C MET A 41 -11.52 -1.61 -5.92
N ASP A 42 -12.37 -2.17 -5.06
CA ASP A 42 -13.83 -2.06 -5.19
C ASP A 42 -14.41 -0.74 -4.67
N GLU A 43 -13.64 0.02 -3.89
CA GLU A 43 -13.97 1.37 -3.41
C GLU A 43 -13.54 2.47 -4.39
N TYR A 44 -12.58 2.15 -5.27
CA TYR A 44 -12.11 3.08 -6.30
C TYR A 44 -13.11 3.21 -7.45
N ASP A 45 -13.33 4.43 -7.92
CA ASP A 45 -14.11 4.69 -9.12
C ASP A 45 -13.32 4.26 -10.36
N ILE A 46 -13.57 3.04 -10.82
CA ILE A 46 -12.90 2.46 -11.99
C ILE A 46 -13.07 3.29 -13.28
N GLY A 47 -14.08 4.17 -13.35
CA GLY A 47 -14.23 5.10 -14.46
C GLY A 47 -13.08 6.10 -14.57
N GLN A 48 -12.43 6.43 -13.44
CA GLN A 48 -11.29 7.35 -13.38
C GLN A 48 -9.98 6.69 -13.79
N LEU A 49 -9.92 5.36 -13.87
CA LEU A 49 -8.69 4.62 -14.17
C LEU A 49 -8.07 5.01 -15.53
N ILE A 50 -8.91 5.42 -16.49
CA ILE A 50 -8.46 5.85 -17.83
C ILE A 50 -7.70 7.20 -17.80
N GLU A 51 -7.90 7.99 -16.75
CA GLU A 51 -7.26 9.29 -16.56
C GLU A 51 -5.95 9.17 -15.74
N GLU A 52 -5.72 8.01 -15.12
CA GLU A 52 -4.54 7.79 -14.30
C GLU A 52 -3.30 7.56 -15.15
N ARG A 53 -2.25 8.34 -14.87
CA ARG A 53 -0.95 8.20 -15.55
C ARG A 53 -0.05 7.15 -14.92
N PHE A 54 -0.03 7.05 -13.59
CA PHE A 54 0.80 6.11 -12.84
C PHE A 54 -0.04 5.37 -11.81
N VAL A 55 -0.06 4.04 -11.88
CA VAL A 55 -0.86 3.18 -10.98
C VAL A 55 -0.03 2.02 -10.45
N VAL A 56 -0.09 1.76 -9.14
CA VAL A 56 0.42 0.51 -8.55
C VAL A 56 -0.76 -0.30 -8.04
N LEU A 57 -0.81 -1.57 -8.44
CA LEU A 57 -1.84 -2.50 -7.99
C LEU A 57 -1.20 -3.58 -7.11
N VAL A 58 -1.67 -3.71 -5.87
CA VAL A 58 -1.22 -4.74 -4.93
C VAL A 58 -2.36 -5.72 -4.70
N CYS A 59 -2.19 -7.01 -4.95
CA CYS A 59 -3.27 -7.97 -4.73
C CYS A 59 -2.78 -9.28 -4.16
N SER A 60 -3.52 -9.81 -3.17
CA SER A 60 -3.30 -11.18 -2.72
C SER A 60 -4.04 -12.19 -3.61
N THR A 61 -3.62 -13.45 -3.55
CA THR A 61 -4.34 -14.58 -4.14
C THR A 61 -4.85 -15.47 -3.02
N TYR A 62 -6.16 -15.76 -2.98
CA TYR A 62 -6.77 -16.53 -1.89
C TYR A 62 -7.36 -17.86 -2.36
N GLY A 63 -7.51 -18.80 -1.42
CA GLY A 63 -8.18 -20.09 -1.63
C GLY A 63 -7.68 -20.84 -2.87
N GLN A 64 -8.59 -21.13 -3.80
CA GLN A 64 -8.30 -21.84 -5.05
C GLN A 64 -7.88 -20.90 -6.18
N GLY A 65 -7.05 -19.90 -5.88
CA GLY A 65 -6.59 -18.88 -6.82
C GLY A 65 -7.64 -17.84 -7.17
N GLU A 66 -8.46 -17.49 -6.19
CA GLU A 66 -9.51 -16.49 -6.30
C GLU A 66 -8.99 -15.11 -5.86
N GLU A 67 -9.60 -14.08 -6.43
CA GLU A 67 -9.37 -12.71 -6.01
C GLU A 67 -10.01 -12.39 -4.64
N PRO A 68 -9.38 -11.54 -3.81
CA PRO A 68 -9.98 -11.01 -2.59
C PRO A 68 -11.34 -10.36 -2.80
N ASP A 69 -12.18 -10.40 -1.75
CA ASP A 69 -13.54 -9.88 -1.80
C ASP A 69 -13.61 -8.40 -2.20
N ASN A 70 -12.68 -7.59 -1.71
CA ASN A 70 -12.59 -6.14 -1.97
C ASN A 70 -11.97 -5.78 -3.34
N MET A 71 -11.83 -6.73 -4.26
CA MET A 71 -11.47 -6.47 -5.66
C MET A 71 -12.37 -7.17 -6.70
N LYS A 72 -13.42 -7.89 -6.26
CA LYS A 72 -14.28 -8.68 -7.15
C LYS A 72 -15.05 -7.83 -8.15
N ARG A 73 -15.54 -6.65 -7.76
CA ARG A 73 -16.26 -5.75 -8.67
C ARG A 73 -15.31 -5.14 -9.70
N PHE A 74 -14.16 -4.65 -9.26
CA PHE A 74 -13.10 -4.12 -10.10
C PHE A 74 -12.64 -5.16 -11.13
N TRP A 75 -12.36 -6.38 -10.67
CA TRP A 75 -11.90 -7.46 -11.53
C TRP A 75 -12.93 -7.86 -12.59
N ARG A 76 -14.20 -8.03 -12.20
CA ARG A 76 -15.29 -8.31 -13.15
C ARG A 76 -15.45 -7.22 -14.19
N PHE A 77 -15.30 -5.95 -13.82
CA PHE A 77 -15.36 -4.85 -14.78
C PHE A 77 -14.22 -4.92 -15.79
N LEU A 78 -12.97 -5.10 -15.33
CA LEU A 78 -11.82 -5.22 -16.23
C LEU A 78 -11.98 -6.39 -17.21
N LEU A 79 -12.65 -7.48 -16.84
CA LEU A 79 -12.87 -8.64 -17.71
C LEU A 79 -13.96 -8.44 -18.79
N ARG A 80 -14.66 -7.30 -18.81
CA ARG A 80 -15.68 -7.02 -19.84
C ARG A 80 -15.06 -7.00 -21.24
N LYS A 81 -15.62 -7.80 -22.15
CA LYS A 81 -15.18 -7.88 -23.56
C LYS A 81 -15.47 -6.62 -24.36
N SER A 82 -16.40 -5.79 -23.90
CA SER A 82 -16.79 -4.53 -24.54
C SER A 82 -15.78 -3.40 -24.31
N LEU A 83 -14.80 -3.58 -23.43
CA LEU A 83 -13.76 -2.57 -23.20
C LEU A 83 -12.84 -2.49 -24.42
N PRO A 84 -12.60 -1.28 -24.97
CA PRO A 84 -11.58 -1.08 -25.99
C PRO A 84 -10.20 -1.59 -25.55
N VAL A 85 -9.43 -2.13 -26.49
CA VAL A 85 -8.09 -2.70 -26.22
C VAL A 85 -7.04 -1.64 -25.88
N ASP A 86 -7.37 -0.37 -26.02
CA ASP A 86 -6.51 0.79 -25.83
C ASP A 86 -7.06 1.74 -24.73
N SER A 87 -8.02 1.27 -23.92
CA SER A 87 -8.62 2.04 -22.82
C SER A 87 -7.61 2.62 -21.84
N LEU A 88 -6.47 1.95 -21.64
CA LEU A 88 -5.43 2.29 -20.67
C LEU A 88 -4.11 2.71 -21.34
N ARG A 89 -4.13 3.12 -22.62
CA ARG A 89 -2.91 3.44 -23.41
C ARG A 89 -1.98 4.49 -22.76
N GLY A 90 -2.53 5.40 -21.96
CA GLY A 90 -1.79 6.47 -21.27
C GLY A 90 -1.31 6.09 -19.87
N MET A 91 -1.66 4.90 -19.38
CA MET A 91 -1.40 4.46 -18.02
C MET A 91 -0.12 3.63 -17.96
N TRP A 92 0.83 4.09 -17.17
CA TRP A 92 1.97 3.30 -16.69
C TRP A 92 1.59 2.61 -15.39
N PHE A 93 1.91 1.33 -15.26
CA PHE A 93 1.53 0.59 -14.06
C PHE A 93 2.57 -0.41 -13.57
N GLY A 94 2.47 -0.75 -12.29
CA GLY A 94 3.14 -1.89 -11.66
C GLY A 94 2.14 -2.79 -10.94
N VAL A 95 2.41 -4.10 -10.91
CA VAL A 95 1.59 -5.07 -10.16
C VAL A 95 2.48 -5.83 -9.19
N LEU A 96 2.09 -5.82 -7.92
CA LEU A 96 2.65 -6.67 -6.86
C LEU A 96 1.60 -7.70 -6.46
N GLY A 97 1.98 -8.96 -6.55
CA GLY A 97 1.21 -10.08 -6.06
C GLY A 97 1.74 -10.56 -4.72
N LEU A 98 0.84 -10.77 -3.77
CA LEU A 98 1.11 -11.53 -2.55
C LEU A 98 0.51 -12.94 -2.69
N GLY A 99 1.35 -13.96 -2.52
CA GLY A 99 0.89 -15.34 -2.57
C GLY A 99 1.83 -16.27 -1.83
N ASP A 100 1.52 -17.55 -1.90
CA ASP A 100 2.26 -18.62 -1.24
C ASP A 100 2.49 -19.75 -2.25
N SER A 101 3.75 -20.08 -2.50
CA SER A 101 4.15 -21.09 -3.50
C SER A 101 3.77 -22.53 -3.13
N ARG A 102 3.33 -22.80 -1.89
CA ARG A 102 2.70 -24.09 -1.53
C ARG A 102 1.41 -24.34 -2.30
N TYR A 103 0.73 -23.27 -2.73
CA TYR A 103 -0.53 -23.40 -3.44
C TYR A 103 -0.30 -23.53 -4.96
N PRO A 104 -1.00 -24.45 -5.65
CA PRO A 104 -0.83 -24.65 -7.09
C PRO A 104 -1.04 -23.38 -7.93
N LYS A 105 -1.92 -22.47 -7.46
CA LYS A 105 -2.23 -21.21 -8.12
C LYS A 105 -1.45 -20.04 -7.53
N PHE A 106 -0.14 -20.20 -7.39
CA PHE A 106 0.77 -19.18 -6.89
C PHE A 106 0.64 -17.84 -7.65
N ASN A 107 0.26 -16.79 -6.93
CA ASN A 107 0.08 -15.41 -7.44
C ASN A 107 -0.82 -15.30 -8.69
N TYR A 108 -1.79 -16.19 -8.82
CA TYR A 108 -2.61 -16.30 -10.03
C TYR A 108 -3.40 -15.02 -10.34
N VAL A 109 -3.91 -14.33 -9.31
CA VAL A 109 -4.68 -13.09 -9.46
C VAL A 109 -3.79 -11.98 -10.03
N ALA A 110 -2.62 -11.76 -9.44
CA ALA A 110 -1.65 -10.75 -9.89
C ALA A 110 -1.18 -10.99 -11.34
N LYS A 111 -0.88 -12.25 -11.68
CA LYS A 111 -0.49 -12.64 -13.05
C LYS A 111 -1.58 -12.32 -14.07
N ARG A 112 -2.84 -12.63 -13.73
CA ARG A 112 -3.99 -12.33 -14.61
C ARG A 112 -4.26 -10.83 -14.71
N LEU A 113 -4.18 -10.11 -13.59
CA LEU A 113 -4.37 -8.67 -13.54
C LEU A 113 -3.34 -7.96 -14.43
N HIS A 114 -2.06 -8.26 -14.24
CA HIS A 114 -0.98 -7.73 -15.06
C HIS A 114 -1.21 -7.98 -16.56
N LYS A 115 -1.53 -9.22 -16.94
CA LYS A 115 -1.84 -9.56 -18.33
C LYS A 115 -3.03 -8.78 -18.87
N ARG A 116 -4.09 -8.61 -18.07
CA ARG A 116 -5.30 -7.91 -18.50
C ARG A 116 -5.08 -6.42 -18.69
N LEU A 117 -4.28 -5.77 -17.85
CA LEU A 117 -3.93 -4.36 -17.99
C LEU A 117 -3.13 -4.11 -19.29
N ILE A 118 -2.20 -5.00 -19.64
CA ILE A 118 -1.49 -4.97 -20.93
C ILE A 118 -2.47 -5.11 -22.10
N GLN A 119 -3.43 -6.05 -22.02
CA GLN A 119 -4.44 -6.24 -23.06
C GLN A 119 -5.37 -5.04 -23.27
N LEU A 120 -5.46 -4.15 -22.27
CA LEU A 120 -6.22 -2.90 -22.35
C LEU A 120 -5.33 -1.70 -22.71
N GLY A 121 -4.08 -1.94 -23.11
CA GLY A 121 -3.15 -0.92 -23.59
C GLY A 121 -2.25 -0.31 -22.51
N GLY A 122 -2.40 -0.73 -21.26
CA GLY A 122 -1.54 -0.27 -20.16
C GLY A 122 -0.07 -0.66 -20.37
N GLN A 123 0.83 0.20 -19.93
CA GLN A 123 2.27 0.02 -20.08
C GLN A 123 2.89 -0.40 -18.75
N ALA A 124 3.34 -1.67 -18.67
CA ALA A 124 3.98 -2.17 -17.47
C ALA A 124 5.36 -1.51 -17.29
N MET A 125 5.60 -0.89 -16.12
CA MET A 125 6.90 -0.32 -15.77
C MET A 125 7.93 -1.39 -15.43
N LEU A 126 7.46 -2.50 -14.85
CA LEU A 126 8.25 -3.65 -14.42
C LEU A 126 7.46 -4.94 -14.66
N PRO A 127 8.13 -6.10 -14.73
CA PRO A 127 7.47 -7.39 -14.58
C PRO A 127 6.65 -7.46 -13.28
N VAL A 128 5.60 -8.29 -13.28
CA VAL A 128 4.81 -8.53 -12.06
C VAL A 128 5.71 -9.03 -10.93
N GLY A 129 5.65 -8.36 -9.77
CA GLY A 129 6.33 -8.82 -8.56
C GLY A 129 5.56 -9.98 -7.94
N LEU A 130 6.19 -11.14 -7.81
CA LEU A 130 5.56 -12.37 -7.29
C LEU A 130 6.07 -12.67 -5.88
N CYS A 131 5.58 -11.93 -4.89
CA CYS A 131 5.99 -12.14 -3.50
C CYS A 131 5.49 -13.50 -2.99
N ASP A 132 6.33 -14.15 -2.17
CA ASP A 132 6.10 -15.50 -1.68
C ASP A 132 6.22 -15.56 -0.15
N GLU A 133 5.17 -16.01 0.52
CA GLU A 133 5.18 -16.26 1.97
C GLU A 133 6.13 -17.39 2.38
N GLN A 134 6.52 -18.29 1.46
CA GLN A 134 7.47 -19.36 1.77
C GLN A 134 8.93 -18.94 1.81
N HIS A 135 9.26 -17.75 1.33
CA HIS A 135 10.64 -17.29 1.39
C HIS A 135 11.03 -16.98 2.84
N ASP A 136 12.29 -17.23 3.22
CA ASP A 136 12.81 -16.91 4.57
C ASP A 136 12.66 -15.43 4.99
N LEU A 137 12.49 -14.52 4.01
CA LEU A 137 12.28 -13.08 4.21
C LEU A 137 10.82 -12.68 3.91
N GLY A 138 9.94 -13.67 3.79
CA GLY A 138 8.56 -13.55 3.33
C GLY A 138 8.44 -12.77 2.03
N TYR A 139 7.38 -11.96 1.93
CA TYR A 139 7.14 -11.11 0.76
C TYR A 139 8.27 -10.09 0.49
N GLY A 140 9.07 -9.77 1.51
CA GLY A 140 10.15 -8.79 1.44
C GLY A 140 11.24 -9.14 0.43
N ALA A 141 11.49 -10.43 0.21
CA ALA A 141 12.50 -10.91 -0.74
C ALA A 141 12.29 -10.39 -2.16
N VAL A 142 11.03 -10.29 -2.58
CA VAL A 142 10.65 -9.78 -3.92
C VAL A 142 10.27 -8.31 -3.85
N PHE A 143 9.55 -7.90 -2.80
CA PHE A 143 9.07 -6.53 -2.67
C PHE A 143 10.21 -5.51 -2.64
N MET A 144 11.24 -5.72 -1.83
CA MET A 144 12.33 -4.75 -1.64
C MET A 144 13.10 -4.41 -2.93
N PRO A 145 13.61 -5.39 -3.71
CA PRO A 145 14.24 -5.06 -4.99
C PRO A 145 13.24 -4.47 -5.99
N TRP A 146 12.01 -5.00 -6.04
CA TRP A 146 10.99 -4.54 -6.99
C TRP A 146 10.62 -3.08 -6.76
N ILE A 147 10.40 -2.65 -5.51
CA ILE A 147 9.99 -1.27 -5.20
C ILE A 147 11.12 -0.28 -5.47
N ASN A 148 12.38 -0.68 -5.25
CA ASN A 148 13.54 0.14 -5.58
C ASN A 148 13.65 0.39 -7.09
N ASP A 149 13.45 -0.65 -7.90
CA ASP A 149 13.46 -0.51 -9.36
C ASP A 149 12.23 0.25 -9.87
N PHE A 150 11.09 0.13 -9.19
CA PHE A 150 9.89 0.88 -9.52
C PHE A 150 10.13 2.38 -9.35
N TRP A 151 10.75 2.80 -8.24
CA TRP A 151 11.08 4.19 -8.00
C TRP A 151 12.07 4.76 -9.01
N LYS A 152 13.14 4.03 -9.35
CA LYS A 152 14.08 4.44 -10.41
C LYS A 152 13.36 4.67 -11.73
N ARG A 153 12.52 3.72 -12.13
CA ARG A 153 11.75 3.81 -13.38
C ARG A 153 10.75 4.96 -13.37
N LEU A 154 10.15 5.25 -12.21
CA LEU A 154 9.24 6.37 -12.05
C LEU A 154 9.97 7.71 -12.19
N GLU A 155 11.17 7.84 -11.65
CA GLU A 155 12.00 9.05 -11.79
C GLU A 155 12.45 9.28 -13.24
N GLU A 156 12.74 8.21 -14.00
CA GLU A 156 13.02 8.31 -15.45
C GLU A 156 11.81 8.85 -16.23
N LEU A 157 10.59 8.36 -15.93
CA LEU A 157 9.36 8.70 -16.65
C LEU A 157 8.72 10.01 -16.17
N SER A 158 8.99 10.40 -14.94
CA SER A 158 8.46 11.59 -14.29
C SER A 158 9.49 12.07 -13.26
N PRO A 159 10.50 12.85 -13.69
CA PRO A 159 11.52 13.36 -12.78
C PRO A 159 10.93 14.33 -11.76
N ILE A 160 11.62 14.47 -10.62
CA ILE A 160 11.27 15.46 -9.60
C ILE A 160 11.43 16.86 -10.21
N PRO A 161 10.45 17.78 -10.05
CA PRO A 161 10.54 19.13 -10.60
C PRO A 161 11.79 19.87 -10.13
N ASP A 162 12.35 20.71 -11.02
CA ASP A 162 13.55 21.48 -10.74
C ASP A 162 13.42 22.30 -9.45
N GLY A 163 14.44 22.22 -8.59
CA GLY A 163 14.49 22.89 -7.29
C GLY A 163 13.96 22.06 -6.11
N LEU A 164 13.33 20.91 -6.34
CA LEU A 164 12.98 19.95 -5.30
C LEU A 164 13.95 18.76 -5.31
N LYS A 165 14.36 18.32 -4.13
CA LYS A 165 15.10 17.06 -3.94
C LYS A 165 14.15 15.98 -3.40
N LYS A 166 14.50 14.71 -3.62
CA LYS A 166 13.90 13.60 -2.89
C LYS A 166 14.02 13.89 -1.39
N LEU A 167 12.95 13.68 -0.65
CA LEU A 167 12.98 13.87 0.80
C LEU A 167 13.80 12.75 1.45
N ASP A 168 14.55 13.08 2.49
CA ASP A 168 15.29 12.08 3.27
C ASP A 168 14.33 11.22 4.10
N GLU A 169 13.24 11.81 4.58
CA GLU A 169 12.18 11.14 5.32
C GLU A 169 10.79 11.52 4.82
N SER A 170 9.85 10.56 4.94
CA SER A 170 8.47 10.81 4.54
C SER A 170 7.86 11.79 5.54
N PRO A 171 7.15 12.84 5.09
CA PRO A 171 6.38 13.70 5.97
C PRO A 171 5.21 12.87 6.51
N ARG A 172 5.47 12.09 7.55
CA ARG A 172 4.46 11.31 8.26
C ARG A 172 3.73 12.28 9.19
N GLU A 173 2.41 12.36 9.05
CA GLU A 173 1.58 12.78 10.17
C GLU A 173 1.54 11.58 11.13
N TYR A 174 2.36 11.65 12.18
CA TYR A 174 2.35 10.62 13.21
C TYR A 174 1.00 10.69 13.95
N ARG A 175 0.35 9.54 14.15
CA ARG A 175 -0.89 9.45 14.95
C ARG A 175 -0.66 9.87 16.41
N TRP A 176 0.59 9.82 16.85
CA TRP A 176 1.05 10.23 18.17
C TRP A 176 2.21 11.21 17.99
N THR A 177 2.17 12.32 18.72
CA THR A 177 3.32 13.21 18.86
C THR A 177 3.92 12.96 20.23
N VAL A 178 5.14 12.42 20.28
CA VAL A 178 5.86 12.22 21.55
C VAL A 178 6.74 13.43 21.78
N ARG A 179 6.60 14.07 22.94
CA ARG A 179 7.47 15.14 23.40
C ARG A 179 8.19 14.67 24.65
N ARG A 180 9.46 15.05 24.79
CA ARG A 180 10.21 14.80 26.01
C ARG A 180 9.75 15.82 27.05
N SER A 181 9.27 15.34 28.20
CA SER A 181 9.00 16.22 29.34
C SER A 181 10.32 16.81 29.85
N GLU A 182 10.31 18.11 30.16
CA GLU A 182 11.41 18.79 30.84
C GLU A 182 11.32 18.65 32.38
N GLU A 183 10.17 18.18 32.88
CA GLU A 183 9.91 17.99 34.30
C GLU A 183 10.29 16.58 34.76
N PRO A 184 10.94 16.42 35.92
CA PRO A 184 11.25 15.11 36.48
C PRO A 184 9.96 14.42 36.91
N VAL A 185 9.72 13.20 36.41
CA VAL A 185 8.58 12.38 36.80
C VAL A 185 8.91 11.69 38.14
N GLU A 186 8.08 11.88 39.15
CA GLU A 186 8.17 11.11 40.40
C GLU A 186 7.75 9.65 40.13
N GLU A 187 8.66 8.70 40.35
CA GLU A 187 8.34 7.27 40.25
C GLU A 187 7.34 6.89 41.34
N GLN A 188 6.10 6.62 40.96
CA GLN A 188 5.13 5.96 41.83
C GLN A 188 5.29 4.45 41.70
N GLU A 189 5.45 3.75 42.83
CA GLU A 189 5.50 2.29 42.87
C GLU A 189 4.13 1.70 42.47
N GLU A 190 3.98 1.32 41.20
CA GLU A 190 2.81 0.55 40.74
C GLU A 190 2.99 -0.94 41.00
N VAL A 191 2.05 -1.52 41.75
CA VAL A 191 1.92 -2.98 41.91
C VAL A 191 1.41 -3.57 40.58
N ASN A 192 2.31 -4.17 39.81
CA ASN A 192 1.97 -4.75 38.51
C ASN A 192 1.37 -6.17 38.69
N MET A 193 0.09 -6.34 38.33
CA MET A 193 -0.61 -7.65 38.35
C MET A 193 -0.33 -8.53 37.12
N TYR A 194 0.41 -8.03 36.12
CA TYR A 194 0.72 -8.75 34.89
C TYR A 194 2.18 -9.23 34.86
N ALA A 195 2.43 -10.29 34.08
CA ALA A 195 3.77 -10.89 33.97
C ALA A 195 4.81 -9.84 33.54
N GLU A 196 5.97 -9.83 34.20
CA GLU A 196 7.11 -8.96 33.84
C GLU A 196 7.58 -9.26 32.42
N VAL A 197 7.10 -8.47 31.44
CA VAL A 197 7.65 -8.50 30.09
C VAL A 197 8.88 -7.59 30.10
N LYS A 198 10.06 -8.16 30.29
CA LYS A 198 11.33 -7.45 30.07
C LYS A 198 11.55 -7.27 28.57
N VAL A 199 11.24 -6.07 28.08
CA VAL A 199 11.61 -5.64 26.73
C VAL A 199 12.71 -4.59 26.86
N ASP A 200 13.81 -4.74 26.15
CA ASP A 200 14.85 -3.71 26.12
C ASP A 200 14.31 -2.44 25.42
N ASN A 201 14.67 -1.26 25.93
CA ASN A 201 14.27 0.07 25.41
C ASN A 201 12.81 0.51 25.65
N VAL A 202 12.22 0.13 26.78
CA VAL A 202 10.92 0.69 27.22
C VAL A 202 11.16 2.02 27.95
N PHE A 203 10.34 3.02 27.65
CA PHE A 203 10.25 4.27 28.40
C PHE A 203 8.81 4.48 28.86
N VAL A 204 8.65 4.96 30.09
CA VAL A 204 7.34 5.36 30.63
C VAL A 204 6.99 6.73 30.05
N SER A 205 5.75 6.90 29.58
CA SER A 205 5.25 8.17 29.06
C SER A 205 3.84 8.41 29.60
N GLU A 206 3.54 9.66 29.88
CA GLU A 206 2.18 10.10 30.21
C GLU A 206 1.42 10.48 28.92
N VAL A 207 0.10 10.28 28.92
CA VAL A 207 -0.77 10.69 27.81
C VAL A 207 -1.26 12.11 28.07
N GLU A 208 -0.73 13.10 27.34
CA GLU A 208 -1.10 14.52 27.49
C GLU A 208 -2.46 14.84 26.85
N GLU A 209 -2.70 14.40 25.61
CA GLU A 209 -3.96 14.63 24.89
C GLU A 209 -4.35 13.37 24.11
N ASN A 210 -5.60 12.92 24.26
CA ASN A 210 -6.19 11.90 23.40
C ASN A 210 -7.32 12.53 22.58
N ARG A 211 -7.01 12.88 21.33
CA ARG A 211 -7.98 13.44 20.39
C ARG A 211 -8.56 12.35 19.51
N ARG A 212 -9.88 12.21 19.54
CA ARG A 212 -10.60 11.34 18.60
C ARG A 212 -10.35 11.82 17.16
N THR A 213 -9.88 10.90 16.32
CA THR A 213 -9.63 11.16 14.89
C THR A 213 -10.77 10.66 13.99
N THR A 214 -11.71 9.90 14.54
CA THR A 214 -12.89 9.37 13.82
C THR A 214 -14.10 10.31 13.94
N PRO A 215 -15.05 10.28 13.00
CA PRO A 215 -16.35 10.95 13.10
C PRO A 215 -17.10 10.60 14.39
N GLU A 216 -17.99 11.48 14.85
CA GLU A 216 -18.68 11.31 16.14
C GLU A 216 -19.54 10.05 16.22
N ASP A 217 -20.11 9.64 15.09
CA ASP A 217 -20.98 8.50 14.87
C ASP A 217 -20.23 7.17 14.65
N HIS A 218 -18.90 7.20 14.51
CA HIS A 218 -18.11 6.00 14.28
C HIS A 218 -18.03 5.13 15.55
N PHE A 219 -18.59 3.92 15.49
CA PHE A 219 -18.54 2.92 16.55
C PHE A 219 -17.93 1.62 16.04
N GLN A 220 -16.98 1.06 16.78
CA GLN A 220 -16.39 -0.25 16.53
C GLN A 220 -16.53 -1.08 17.81
N ASP A 221 -17.30 -2.16 17.78
CA ASP A 221 -17.40 -3.07 18.92
C ASP A 221 -16.12 -3.91 19.02
N VAL A 222 -15.37 -3.69 20.10
CA VAL A 222 -14.08 -4.36 20.37
C VAL A 222 -14.23 -5.56 21.31
N ARG A 223 -15.46 -6.01 21.57
CA ARG A 223 -15.73 -7.22 22.35
C ARG A 223 -15.72 -8.43 21.43
N LEU A 224 -14.75 -9.32 21.64
CA LEU A 224 -14.75 -10.70 21.14
C LEU A 224 -15.63 -11.58 22.02
#